data_AF-A0A4Q4CXQ5-F1
#
_entry.id   AF-A0A4Q4CXQ5-F1
#
_cell.length_a   1.000
_cell.length_b   1.000
_cell.length_c   1.000
_cell.angle_alpha   90.00
_cell.angle_beta   90.00
_cell.angle_gamma   90.00
#
_symmetry.space_group_name_H-M   'P 1'
#
loop_
_entity.id
_entity.type
_entity.pdbx_description
1 polymer ?
#
loop_
_entity_poly.entity_id
_entity_poly.type
_entity_poly.pdbx_seq_one_letter_code
_entity_poly.pdbx_strand_id
1 'polypeptide(L)'
;MSENNFTETQERGELRKAVAALGAKYGEAYFYGAAKEGRKTTELWGEAGKLGYLGVSIPEEFGGGGGDIGDLAAVCEELATAGCPLLLMVVSPAIVGTTIAQYGTQEQKERWL
;
A
#
# COMPACT_ATOMS: atom_id res chain seq x y z
N MET A 1 -9.85 -24.45 18.24
CA MET A 1 -10.47 -23.54 17.25
C MET A 1 -10.20 -22.14 17.74
N SER A 2 -9.31 -21.39 17.10
CA SER A 2 -9.10 -19.98 17.42
C SER A 2 -10.41 -19.24 17.12
N GLU A 3 -10.88 -18.42 18.06
CA GLU A 3 -11.99 -17.51 17.82
C GLU A 3 -11.59 -16.57 16.66
N ASN A 4 -12.13 -16.81 15.47
CA ASN A 4 -12.07 -15.84 14.38
C ASN A 4 -13.01 -14.69 14.76
N ASN A 5 -12.47 -13.69 15.43
CA ASN A 5 -13.15 -12.44 15.63
C ASN A 5 -13.05 -11.68 14.30
N PHE A 6 -14.18 -11.48 13.58
CA PHE A 6 -14.26 -10.72 12.32
C PHE A 6 -14.02 -9.20 12.52
N THR A 7 -13.32 -8.84 13.59
CA THR A 7 -13.05 -7.45 13.97
C THR A 7 -11.62 -7.13 13.59
N GLU A 8 -11.46 -6.04 12.85
CA GLU A 8 -10.15 -5.51 12.45
C GLU A 8 -9.32 -5.09 13.68
N THR A 9 -7.99 -5.20 13.58
CA THR A 9 -7.10 -4.79 14.67
C THR A 9 -7.12 -3.28 14.84
N GLN A 10 -6.81 -2.80 16.06
CA GLN A 10 -6.68 -1.36 16.31
C GLN A 10 -5.59 -0.73 15.42
N GLU A 11 -4.48 -1.44 15.22
CA GLU A 11 -3.37 -1.01 14.38
C GLU A 11 -3.80 -0.80 12.91
N ARG A 12 -4.54 -1.75 12.33
CA ARG A 12 -5.08 -1.58 10.97
C ARG A 12 -6.11 -0.46 10.89
N GLY A 13 -6.88 -0.24 11.97
CA GLY A 13 -7.74 0.93 12.10
C GLY A 13 -6.98 2.28 12.09
N GLU A 14 -5.82 2.37 12.74
CA GLU A 14 -4.97 3.56 12.68
C GLU A 14 -4.29 3.72 11.32
N LEU A 15 -3.85 2.62 10.70
CA LEU A 15 -3.36 2.63 9.32
C LEU A 15 -4.41 3.21 8.37
N ARG A 16 -5.67 2.78 8.47
CA ARG A 16 -6.76 3.33 7.64
C ARG A 16 -6.90 4.83 7.78
N LYS A 17 -6.94 5.34 9.02
CA LYS A 17 -7.03 6.79 9.27
C LYS A 17 -5.86 7.55 8.65
N ALA A 18 -4.65 7.02 8.77
CA ALA A 18 -3.46 7.64 8.19
C ALA A 18 -3.51 7.67 6.65
N VAL A 19 -3.90 6.56 6.02
CA VAL A 19 -4.02 6.48 4.56
C VAL A 19 -5.18 7.34 4.05
N ALA A 20 -6.30 7.41 4.77
CA ALA A 20 -7.42 8.28 4.45
C ALA A 20 -7.01 9.76 4.46
N ALA A 21 -6.11 10.17 5.37
CA ALA A 21 -5.56 11.52 5.37
C ALA A 21 -4.70 11.81 4.12
N LEU A 22 -3.89 10.84 3.66
CA LEU A 22 -3.19 10.96 2.38
C LEU A 22 -4.18 11.02 1.20
N GLY A 23 -5.19 10.17 1.20
CA GLY A 23 -6.25 10.15 0.19
C GLY A 23 -6.96 11.50 0.10
N ALA A 24 -7.34 12.08 1.23
CA ALA A 24 -8.00 13.40 1.29
C ALA A 24 -7.13 14.54 0.76
N LYS A 25 -5.80 14.43 0.86
CA LYS A 25 -4.87 15.42 0.31
C LYS A 25 -4.88 15.46 -1.23
N TYR A 26 -4.98 14.29 -1.87
CA TYR A 26 -4.95 14.17 -3.33
C TYR A 26 -6.36 14.14 -3.91
N GLY A 27 -7.12 13.11 -3.54
CA GLY A 27 -8.52 12.95 -3.85
C GLY A 27 -8.83 12.76 -5.34
N GLU A 28 -10.13 12.67 -5.59
CA GLU A 28 -10.74 12.46 -6.89
C GLU A 28 -10.29 13.47 -7.96
N ALA A 29 -10.35 14.78 -7.64
CA ALA A 29 -10.07 15.84 -8.60
C ALA A 29 -8.63 15.79 -9.14
N TYR A 30 -7.65 15.52 -8.28
CA TYR A 30 -6.26 15.31 -8.69
C TYR A 30 -6.13 14.09 -9.62
N PHE A 31 -6.73 12.96 -9.23
CA PHE A 31 -6.61 11.71 -9.96
C PHE A 31 -7.22 11.82 -11.36
N TYR A 32 -8.44 12.34 -11.47
CA TYR A 32 -9.08 12.57 -12.77
C TYR A 32 -8.36 13.63 -13.60
N GLY A 33 -7.84 14.70 -12.97
CA GLY A 33 -7.03 15.71 -13.66
C GLY A 33 -5.79 15.09 -14.31
N ALA A 34 -5.04 14.27 -13.57
CA ALA A 34 -3.90 13.55 -14.10
C ALA A 34 -4.29 12.62 -15.26
N ALA A 35 -5.37 11.85 -15.11
CA ALA A 35 -5.86 10.95 -16.15
C ALA A 35 -6.27 11.70 -17.43
N LYS A 36 -7.01 12.80 -17.31
CA LYS A 36 -7.47 13.63 -18.44
C LYS A 36 -6.30 14.24 -19.22
N GLU A 37 -5.20 14.52 -18.55
CA GLU A 37 -3.97 15.05 -19.13
C GLU A 37 -2.99 13.96 -19.60
N GLY A 38 -3.34 12.67 -19.43
CA GLY A 38 -2.46 11.55 -19.76
C GLY A 38 -1.21 11.44 -18.86
N ARG A 39 -1.23 12.09 -17.69
CA ARG A 39 -0.15 12.04 -16.70
C ARG A 39 -0.31 10.86 -15.74
N LYS A 40 0.80 10.49 -15.12
CA LYS A 40 0.83 9.54 -13.99
C LYS A 40 0.59 10.28 -12.68
N THR A 41 0.19 9.54 -11.65
CA THR A 41 0.05 10.03 -10.27
C THR A 41 1.36 9.90 -9.48
N THR A 42 2.47 10.34 -10.07
CA THR A 42 3.83 10.12 -9.54
C THR A 42 4.03 10.75 -8.17
N GLU A 43 3.40 11.89 -7.91
CA GLU A 43 3.46 12.62 -6.63
C GLU A 43 2.82 11.79 -5.51
N LEU A 44 1.59 11.33 -5.74
CA LEU A 44 0.86 10.44 -4.83
C LEU A 44 1.63 9.13 -4.59
N TRP A 45 2.15 8.49 -5.64
CA TRP A 45 2.96 7.28 -5.50
C TRP A 45 4.21 7.51 -4.65
N GLY A 46 4.94 8.60 -4.93
CA GLY A 46 6.16 8.95 -4.19
C GLY A 46 5.89 9.28 -2.73
N GLU A 47 4.77 9.95 -2.42
CA GLU A 47 4.39 10.25 -1.05
C GLU A 47 3.91 9.01 -0.29
N ALA A 48 3.11 8.14 -0.93
CA ALA A 48 2.73 6.84 -0.35
C ALA A 48 3.97 5.99 -0.02
N GLY A 49 5.01 6.01 -0.85
CA GLY A 49 6.27 5.33 -0.58
C GLY A 49 7.02 5.92 0.62
N LYS A 50 7.13 7.26 0.71
CA LYS A 50 7.77 7.94 1.84
C LYS A 50 7.06 7.70 3.17
N LEU A 51 5.74 7.49 3.14
CA LEU A 51 4.92 7.17 4.31
C LEU A 51 4.92 5.67 4.65
N GLY A 52 5.62 4.83 3.88
CA GLY A 52 5.76 3.40 4.12
C GLY A 52 4.61 2.55 3.58
N TYR A 53 3.59 3.14 2.96
CA TYR A 53 2.39 2.42 2.52
C TYR A 53 2.66 1.42 1.40
N LEU A 54 3.64 1.70 0.53
CA LEU A 54 4.03 0.77 -0.53
C LEU A 54 4.74 -0.48 0.02
N GLY A 55 5.37 -0.38 1.19
CA GLY A 55 6.10 -1.47 1.85
C GLY A 55 5.37 -2.06 3.05
N VAL A 56 4.09 -1.73 3.26
CA VAL A 56 3.40 -2.02 4.54
C VAL A 56 3.39 -3.50 4.90
N SER A 57 3.29 -4.38 3.89
CA SER A 57 3.31 -5.84 4.06
C SER A 57 4.66 -6.49 3.74
N ILE A 58 5.70 -5.70 3.51
CA ILE A 58 7.06 -6.20 3.27
C ILE A 58 7.74 -6.43 4.64
N PRO A 59 8.54 -7.48 4.82
CA PRO A 59 9.23 -7.73 6.08
C PRO A 59 10.13 -6.56 6.52
N GLU A 60 10.18 -6.29 7.83
CA GLU A 60 10.97 -5.19 8.40
C GLU A 60 12.48 -5.31 8.11
N GLU A 61 13.00 -6.54 8.01
CA GLU A 61 14.42 -6.79 7.69
C GLU A 61 14.83 -6.27 6.29
N PHE A 62 13.85 -6.03 5.41
CA PHE A 62 14.03 -5.41 4.10
C PHE A 62 13.49 -3.97 4.05
N GLY A 63 13.29 -3.33 5.20
CA GLY A 63 12.83 -1.94 5.27
C GLY A 63 11.32 -1.74 5.07
N GLY A 64 10.54 -2.82 5.11
CA GLY A 64 9.07 -2.78 5.07
C GLY A 64 8.42 -2.54 6.44
N GLY A 65 7.08 -2.57 6.45
CA GLY A 65 6.26 -2.34 7.63
C GLY A 65 5.91 -3.59 8.46
N GLY A 66 6.27 -4.79 7.99
CA GLY A 66 6.05 -6.04 8.73
C GLY A 66 4.59 -6.51 8.82
N GLY A 67 3.65 -5.78 8.21
CA GLY A 67 2.22 -6.12 8.19
C GLY A 67 1.89 -7.29 7.26
N ASP A 68 0.59 -7.57 7.15
CA ASP A 68 0.05 -8.62 6.30
C ASP A 68 -0.62 -8.07 5.02
N ILE A 69 -1.15 -8.98 4.20
CA ILE A 69 -1.85 -8.61 2.95
C ILE A 69 -3.13 -7.80 3.23
N GLY A 70 -3.74 -7.95 4.39
CA GLY A 70 -4.89 -7.18 4.85
C GLY A 70 -4.52 -5.73 5.15
N ASP A 71 -3.32 -5.47 5.66
CA ASP A 71 -2.81 -4.10 5.83
C ASP A 71 -2.60 -3.41 4.48
N LEU A 72 -2.03 -4.11 3.50
CA LEU A 72 -1.92 -3.59 2.13
C LEU A 72 -3.29 -3.40 1.46
N ALA A 73 -4.25 -4.29 1.73
CA ALA A 73 -5.62 -4.13 1.28
C ALA A 73 -6.28 -2.87 1.88
N ALA A 74 -6.10 -2.62 3.18
CA ALA A 74 -6.60 -1.41 3.85
C ALA A 74 -6.03 -0.14 3.19
N VAL A 75 -4.73 -0.11 2.85
CA VAL A 75 -4.13 1.01 2.11
C VAL A 75 -4.84 1.23 0.76
N CYS A 76 -5.09 0.14 0.02
CA CYS A 76 -5.75 0.22 -1.29
C CYS A 76 -7.20 0.70 -1.17
N GLU A 77 -7.94 0.19 -0.18
CA GLU A 77 -9.34 0.55 0.09
C GLU A 77 -9.49 2.03 0.42
N GLU A 78 -8.65 2.58 1.28
CA GLU A 78 -8.76 4.01 1.67
C GLU A 78 -8.38 4.95 0.51
N LEU A 79 -7.35 4.62 -0.27
CA LEU A 79 -7.02 5.41 -1.47
C LEU A 79 -8.08 5.31 -2.56
N ALA A 80 -8.72 4.15 -2.71
CA ALA A 80 -9.86 3.99 -3.61
C ALA A 80 -11.08 4.77 -3.11
N THR A 81 -11.35 4.75 -1.80
CA THR A 81 -12.43 5.51 -1.15
C THR A 81 -12.26 7.01 -1.35
N ALA A 82 -11.02 7.50 -1.34
CA ALA A 82 -10.70 8.89 -1.64
C ALA A 82 -10.80 9.27 -3.14
N GLY A 83 -11.09 8.31 -4.03
CA GLY A 83 -11.18 8.53 -5.48
C GLY A 83 -9.82 8.59 -6.18
N CYS A 84 -8.74 8.12 -5.55
CA CYS A 84 -7.40 8.08 -6.12
C CYS A 84 -6.76 6.67 -6.04
N PRO A 85 -7.38 5.63 -6.63
CA PRO A 85 -6.89 4.26 -6.54
C PRO A 85 -5.54 4.07 -7.26
N LEU A 86 -4.58 3.42 -6.59
CA LEU A 86 -3.27 3.10 -7.19
C LEU A 86 -3.18 1.62 -7.53
N LEU A 87 -3.65 1.23 -8.73
CA LEU A 87 -3.58 -0.15 -9.22
C LEU A 87 -2.16 -0.76 -9.12
N LEU A 88 -1.13 0.07 -9.26
CA LEU A 88 0.26 -0.38 -9.19
C LEU A 88 0.63 -0.95 -7.80
N MET A 89 -0.10 -0.64 -6.72
CA MET A 89 0.07 -1.29 -5.42
C MET A 89 -0.28 -2.78 -5.46
N VAL A 90 -1.26 -3.18 -6.27
CA VAL A 90 -1.58 -4.61 -6.47
C VAL A 90 -0.44 -5.29 -7.23
N VAL A 91 0.06 -4.66 -8.29
CA VAL A 91 1.08 -5.30 -9.14
C VAL A 91 2.45 -5.33 -8.45
N SER A 92 2.88 -4.22 -7.86
CA SER A 92 4.23 -4.10 -7.31
C SER A 92 4.33 -4.75 -5.92
N PRO A 93 3.83 -4.17 -4.81
CA PRO A 93 3.99 -4.82 -3.52
C PRO A 93 3.14 -6.08 -3.32
N ALA A 94 1.86 -6.11 -3.74
CA ALA A 94 1.01 -7.27 -3.45
C ALA A 94 1.42 -8.54 -4.22
N ILE A 95 1.73 -8.41 -5.52
CA ILE A 95 2.15 -9.55 -6.35
C ILE A 95 3.68 -9.70 -6.30
N VAL A 96 4.44 -8.71 -6.78
CA VAL A 96 5.89 -8.86 -6.93
C VAL A 96 6.59 -8.88 -5.57
N GLY A 97 6.25 -7.96 -4.67
CA GLY A 97 6.82 -7.87 -3.32
C GLY A 97 6.61 -9.15 -2.52
N THR A 98 5.36 -9.63 -2.43
CA THR A 98 5.04 -10.92 -1.80
C THR A 98 5.79 -12.09 -2.44
N THR A 99 5.86 -12.13 -3.77
CA THR A 99 6.56 -13.22 -4.49
C THR A 99 8.06 -13.24 -4.14
N ILE A 100 8.72 -12.08 -4.15
CA ILE A 100 10.15 -11.97 -3.81
C ILE A 100 10.37 -12.28 -2.32
N ALA A 101 9.52 -11.78 -1.43
CA ALA A 101 9.62 -12.03 0.01
C ALA A 101 9.50 -13.53 0.33
N GLN A 102 8.60 -14.25 -0.33
CA GLN A 102 8.39 -15.67 -0.08
C GLN A 102 9.40 -16.57 -0.79
N TYR A 103 9.72 -16.29 -2.05
CA TYR A 103 10.42 -17.23 -2.93
C TYR A 103 11.75 -16.72 -3.49
N GLY A 104 12.08 -15.43 -3.27
CA GLY A 104 13.34 -14.85 -3.69
C GLY A 104 14.53 -15.50 -2.97
N THR A 105 15.65 -15.58 -3.67
CA THR A 105 16.96 -15.77 -3.04
C THR A 105 17.28 -14.57 -2.13
N GLN A 106 18.21 -14.74 -1.19
CA GLN A 106 18.63 -13.64 -0.31
C GLN A 106 19.09 -12.41 -1.10
N GLU A 107 19.87 -12.62 -2.17
CA GLU A 107 20.32 -11.54 -3.07
C GLU A 107 19.15 -10.81 -3.73
N GLN A 108 18.10 -11.53 -4.15
CA GLN A 108 16.91 -10.91 -4.73
C GLN A 108 16.11 -10.11 -3.70
N LYS A 109 16.00 -10.61 -2.48
CA LYS A 109 15.30 -9.90 -1.40
C LYS A 109 16.01 -8.59 -1.05
N GLU A 110 17.32 -8.65 -0.78
CA GLU A 110 18.14 -7.46 -0.45
C GLU A 110 18.19 -6.41 -1.56
N ARG A 111 18.05 -6.84 -2.82
CA ARG A 111 18.13 -5.94 -3.97
C ARG A 111 16.81 -5.24 -4.31
N TRP A 112 15.68 -5.90 -4.09
CA TRP A 112 14.39 -5.50 -4.68
C TRP A 112 13.28 -5.19 -3.67
N LEU A 113 13.42 -5.65 -2.43
CA LEU A 113 12.54 -5.26 -1.33
C LEU A 113 13.18 -4.07 -0.60
#